data_AF-A0A2E5B774-F1
#
_entry.id   AF-A0A2E5B774-F1
#
_cell.length_a   1.000
_cell.length_b   1.000
_cell.length_c   1.000
_cell.angle_alpha   90.00
_cell.angle_beta   90.00
_cell.angle_gamma   90.00
#
_symmetry.space_group_name_H-M   'P 1'
#
loop_
_entity.id
_entity.type
_entity.pdbx_description
1 polymer ?
#
loop_
_entity_poly.entity_id
_entity_poly.type
_entity_poly.pdbx_seq_one_letter_code
_entity_poly.pdbx_strand_id
1 'polypeptide(L)'
;MREWLGLKHILREGWVRAGVDSPESVAAHSWGMSVLAMHLCPPELNRMRVLEMCLVHDLPEVEVGDLTPHDDTSTKGEDEHRAMKRLAPQWLELFEEYEAQTTDEAKFVKYLDKLDMALMARIYEDNQGLDLSEFIASAREVIGETNLK
;
A
#
# COMPACT_ATOMS: atom_id res chain seq x y z
N MET A 1 -13.70 6.09 -14.17
CA MET A 1 -14.25 6.65 -12.90
C MET A 1 -14.89 5.60 -12.00
N ARG A 2 -15.79 4.71 -12.48
CA ARG A 2 -16.31 3.62 -11.62
C ARG A 2 -15.28 2.53 -11.32
N GLU A 3 -14.38 2.26 -12.26
CA GLU A 3 -13.35 1.22 -12.16
C GLU A 3 -12.46 1.39 -10.92
N TRP A 4 -12.06 2.62 -10.58
CA TRP A 4 -11.23 2.91 -9.39
C TRP A 4 -11.86 2.46 -8.07
N LEU A 5 -13.19 2.48 -8.00
CA LEU A 5 -13.91 2.01 -6.81
C LEU A 5 -13.86 0.49 -6.67
N GLY A 6 -13.34 -0.23 -7.67
CA GLY A 6 -13.08 -1.66 -7.64
C GLY A 6 -12.14 -2.09 -6.52
N LEU A 7 -11.21 -1.21 -6.08
CA LEU A 7 -10.33 -1.48 -4.94
C LEU A 7 -11.09 -1.81 -3.64
N LYS A 8 -12.35 -1.39 -3.50
CA LYS A 8 -13.20 -1.74 -2.35
C LYS A 8 -13.56 -3.23 -2.30
N HIS A 9 -13.33 -3.96 -3.39
CA HIS A 9 -13.64 -5.37 -3.54
C HIS A 9 -12.39 -6.24 -3.71
N ILE A 10 -11.20 -5.64 -3.84
CA ILE A 10 -9.93 -6.35 -3.85
C ILE A 10 -9.48 -6.46 -2.39
N LEU A 11 -9.42 -7.69 -1.87
CA LEU A 11 -8.87 -7.95 -0.54
C LEU A 11 -7.34 -7.92 -0.61
N ARG A 12 -6.70 -7.54 0.49
CA ARG A 12 -5.24 -7.64 0.61
C ARG A 12 -4.85 -9.12 0.70
N GLU A 13 -4.24 -9.64 -0.35
CA GLU A 13 -4.00 -11.07 -0.57
C GLU A 13 -3.00 -11.64 0.45
N GLY A 14 -2.09 -10.80 0.95
CA GLY A 14 -1.22 -11.18 2.08
C GLY A 14 -2.01 -11.67 3.30
N TRP A 15 -3.08 -10.95 3.67
CA TRP A 15 -3.94 -11.31 4.80
C TRP A 15 -4.82 -12.54 4.50
N VAL A 16 -5.32 -12.64 3.25
CA VAL A 16 -6.09 -13.82 2.80
C VAL A 16 -5.24 -15.07 2.97
N ARG A 17 -3.99 -15.05 2.49
CA ARG A 17 -3.05 -16.16 2.62
C ARG A 17 -2.68 -16.49 4.06
N ALA A 18 -2.57 -15.47 4.91
CA ALA A 18 -2.29 -15.63 6.33
C ALA A 18 -3.49 -16.14 7.16
N GLY A 19 -4.66 -16.31 6.53
CA GLY A 19 -5.85 -16.83 7.19
C GLY A 19 -6.56 -15.81 8.08
N VAL A 20 -6.36 -14.51 7.84
CA VAL A 20 -7.08 -13.44 8.53
C VAL A 20 -8.58 -13.55 8.21
N ASP A 21 -9.41 -13.55 9.25
CA ASP A 21 -10.87 -13.44 9.10
C ASP A 21 -11.23 -12.00 8.74
N SER A 22 -12.07 -11.86 7.72
CA SER A 22 -12.51 -10.58 7.14
C SER A 22 -11.36 -9.60 6.84
N PRO A 23 -10.44 -9.95 5.91
CA PRO A 23 -9.33 -9.08 5.52
C PRO A 23 -9.80 -7.70 5.06
N GLU A 24 -8.96 -6.70 5.28
CA GLU A 24 -9.19 -5.38 4.70
C GLU A 24 -9.10 -5.42 3.17
N SER A 25 -9.77 -4.47 2.52
CA SER A 25 -9.62 -4.21 1.10
C SER A 25 -8.41 -3.31 0.81
N VAL A 26 -7.89 -3.33 -0.41
CA VAL A 26 -6.84 -2.40 -0.87
C VAL A 26 -7.27 -0.94 -0.68
N ALA A 27 -8.55 -0.62 -0.92
CA ALA A 27 -9.06 0.72 -0.65
C ALA A 27 -9.02 1.12 0.84
N ALA A 28 -9.14 0.15 1.76
CA ALA A 28 -9.05 0.38 3.21
C ALA A 28 -7.59 0.62 3.63
N HIS A 29 -6.65 -0.13 3.05
CA HIS A 29 -5.22 0.11 3.18
C HIS A 29 -4.83 1.53 2.72
N SER A 30 -5.25 1.95 1.52
CA SER A 30 -4.99 3.32 1.03
C SER A 30 -5.61 4.41 1.93
N TRP A 31 -6.76 4.14 2.54
CA TRP A 31 -7.36 5.02 3.54
C TRP A 31 -6.51 5.09 4.82
N GLY A 32 -6.04 3.95 5.34
CA GLY A 32 -5.18 3.87 6.52
C GLY A 32 -3.89 4.66 6.33
N MET A 33 -3.21 4.45 5.20
CA MET A 33 -2.05 5.25 4.79
C MET A 33 -2.36 6.75 4.75
N SER A 34 -3.50 7.15 4.21
CA SER A 34 -3.89 8.57 4.11
C SER A 34 -4.14 9.18 5.49
N VAL A 35 -4.71 8.42 6.44
CA VAL A 35 -4.85 8.86 7.83
C VAL A 35 -3.50 9.04 8.49
N LEU A 36 -2.57 8.09 8.30
CA LEU A 36 -1.20 8.18 8.79
C LEU A 36 -0.46 9.38 8.18
N ALA A 37 -0.62 9.64 6.88
CA ALA A 37 -0.04 10.79 6.21
C ALA A 37 -0.53 12.12 6.80
N MET A 38 -1.82 12.25 7.15
CA MET A 38 -2.34 13.47 7.78
C MET A 38 -1.67 13.76 9.13
N HIS A 39 -1.28 12.72 9.86
CA HIS A 39 -0.68 12.84 11.18
C HIS A 39 0.85 12.94 11.16
N LEU A 40 1.51 12.15 10.31
CA LEU A 40 2.95 11.91 10.35
C LEU A 40 3.73 12.67 9.27
N CYS A 41 3.07 13.28 8.28
CA CYS A 41 3.77 13.95 7.18
C CYS A 41 4.67 15.09 7.70
N PRO A 42 6.00 15.02 7.44
CA PRO A 42 6.92 16.07 7.83
C PRO A 42 6.58 17.42 7.16
N PRO A 43 6.81 18.55 7.84
CA PRO A 43 6.47 19.88 7.32
C PRO A 43 7.25 20.27 6.04
N GLU A 44 8.39 19.66 5.79
CA GLU A 44 9.21 19.85 4.59
C GLU A 44 8.65 19.14 3.34
N LEU A 45 7.78 18.15 3.51
CA LEU A 45 7.17 17.42 2.40
C LEU A 45 5.85 18.05 1.97
N ASN A 46 5.52 17.93 0.68
CA ASN A 46 4.21 18.34 0.21
C ASN A 46 3.13 17.33 0.63
N ARG A 47 2.46 17.58 1.75
CA ARG A 47 1.39 16.72 2.27
C ARG A 47 0.26 16.44 1.27
N MET A 48 -0.09 17.40 0.40
CA MET A 48 -1.12 17.13 -0.62
C MET A 48 -0.64 16.07 -1.61
N ARG A 49 0.61 16.19 -2.08
CA ARG A 49 1.20 15.21 -2.99
C ARG A 49 1.33 13.82 -2.34
N VAL A 50 1.72 13.76 -1.07
CA VAL A 50 1.76 12.51 -0.28
C VAL A 50 0.37 11.87 -0.22
N LEU A 51 -0.67 12.64 0.13
CA LEU A 51 -2.05 12.13 0.19
C LEU A 51 -2.56 11.65 -1.17
N GLU A 52 -2.31 12.41 -2.24
CA GLU A 52 -2.64 12.00 -3.60
C GLU A 52 -1.94 10.68 -3.94
N MET A 53 -0.65 10.54 -3.61
CA MET A 53 0.13 9.35 -3.90
C MET A 53 -0.38 8.13 -3.10
N CYS A 54 -0.66 8.26 -1.80
CA CYS A 54 -1.29 7.20 -1.00
C CYS A 54 -2.57 6.66 -1.64
N LEU A 55 -3.39 7.53 -2.22
CA LEU A 55 -4.66 7.16 -2.84
C LEU A 55 -4.53 6.51 -4.22
N VAL A 56 -3.41 6.72 -4.94
CA VAL A 56 -3.24 6.23 -6.32
C VAL A 56 -2.26 5.06 -6.46
N HIS A 57 -1.38 4.84 -5.49
CA HIS A 57 -0.24 3.94 -5.66
C HIS A 57 -0.64 2.50 -6.03
N ASP A 58 -1.68 1.94 -5.38
CA ASP A 58 -2.21 0.60 -5.67
C ASP A 58 -3.42 0.61 -6.62
N LEU A 59 -3.71 1.73 -7.29
CA LEU A 59 -4.82 1.81 -8.25
C LEU A 59 -4.77 0.77 -9.39
N PRO A 60 -3.58 0.34 -9.88
CA PRO A 60 -3.46 -0.75 -10.86
C PRO A 60 -4.04 -2.09 -10.42
N GLU A 61 -4.12 -2.34 -9.11
CA GLU A 61 -4.58 -3.62 -8.55
C GLU A 61 -6.05 -3.91 -8.86
N VAL A 62 -6.82 -2.90 -9.28
CA VAL A 62 -8.16 -3.09 -9.87
C VAL A 62 -8.12 -4.08 -11.04
N GLU A 63 -7.03 -4.10 -11.82
CA GLU A 63 -6.85 -5.01 -12.95
C GLU A 63 -5.87 -6.15 -12.65
N VAL A 64 -4.77 -5.83 -11.97
CA VAL A 64 -3.66 -6.77 -11.76
C VAL A 64 -3.90 -7.69 -10.55
N GLY A 65 -4.75 -7.25 -9.60
CA GLY A 65 -4.85 -7.84 -8.27
C GLY A 65 -3.72 -7.42 -7.33
N ASP A 66 -3.91 -7.62 -6.03
CA ASP A 66 -2.88 -7.45 -5.00
C ASP A 66 -1.93 -8.66 -5.03
N LEU A 67 -0.86 -8.58 -5.83
CA LEU A 67 0.10 -9.67 -5.96
C LEU A 67 1.04 -9.73 -4.76
N THR A 68 1.19 -10.92 -4.19
CA THR A 68 2.10 -11.16 -3.05
C THR A 68 3.48 -11.63 -3.51
N PRO A 69 4.49 -11.66 -2.61
CA PRO A 69 5.80 -12.25 -2.92
C PRO A 69 5.77 -13.73 -3.31
N HIS A 70 4.62 -14.41 -3.15
CA HIS A 70 4.45 -15.82 -3.50
C HIS A 70 3.83 -16.02 -4.89
N ASP A 71 3.41 -14.94 -5.55
CA ASP A 71 2.85 -14.94 -6.90
C ASP A 71 3.94 -14.69 -7.95
N ASP A 72 3.64 -14.96 -9.22
CA ASP A 72 4.53 -14.58 -10.32
C ASP A 72 4.49 -13.05 -10.50
N THR A 73 5.58 -12.40 -10.12
CA THR A 73 5.74 -10.95 -10.20
C THR A 73 6.68 -10.52 -11.32
N SER A 74 7.06 -11.45 -12.22
CA SER A 74 8.03 -11.19 -13.29
C SER A 74 7.62 -10.06 -14.24
N THR A 75 6.33 -9.87 -14.46
CA THR A 75 5.76 -8.80 -15.31
C THR A 75 5.03 -7.72 -14.51
N LYS A 76 5.01 -7.79 -13.17
CA LYS A 76 4.19 -6.93 -12.30
C LYS A 76 4.30 -5.45 -12.66
N GLY A 77 5.52 -4.91 -12.70
CA GLY A 77 5.72 -3.48 -13.01
C GLY A 77 5.25 -3.08 -14.42
N GLU A 78 5.41 -3.95 -15.42
CA GLU A 78 4.91 -3.68 -16.77
C GLU A 78 3.38 -3.75 -16.84
N ASP A 79 2.78 -4.71 -16.12
CA ASP A 79 1.34 -4.92 -16.06
C ASP A 79 0.66 -3.75 -15.34
N GLU A 80 1.21 -3.32 -14.20
CA GLU A 80 0.72 -2.17 -13.43
C GLU A 80 0.86 -0.86 -14.20
N HIS A 81 1.97 -0.67 -14.93
CA HIS A 81 2.15 0.49 -15.80
C HIS A 81 1.10 0.55 -16.92
N ARG A 82 0.81 -0.59 -17.55
CA ARG A 82 -0.24 -0.69 -18.58
C ARG A 82 -1.62 -0.45 -17.99
N ALA A 83 -1.91 -0.97 -16.80
CA ALA A 83 -3.16 -0.71 -16.10
C ALA A 83 -3.31 0.78 -15.76
N MET A 84 -2.29 1.45 -15.21
CA MET A 84 -2.35 2.88 -14.92
C MET A 84 -2.62 3.73 -16.17
N LYS A 85 -1.91 3.45 -17.27
CA LYS A 85 -2.11 4.14 -18.55
C LYS A 85 -3.56 4.06 -19.03
N ARG A 86 -4.24 2.94 -18.76
CA ARG A 86 -5.63 2.72 -19.14
C ARG A 86 -6.62 3.33 -18.14
N LEU A 87 -6.44 3.07 -16.86
CA LEU A 87 -7.40 3.42 -15.80
C LEU A 87 -7.35 4.90 -15.41
N ALA A 88 -6.14 5.44 -15.30
CA ALA A 88 -5.91 6.75 -14.71
C ALA A 88 -4.69 7.46 -15.33
N PRO A 89 -4.73 7.74 -16.65
CA PRO A 89 -3.62 8.43 -17.33
C PRO A 89 -3.30 9.80 -16.69
N GLN A 90 -4.26 10.44 -16.03
CA GLN A 90 -4.05 11.70 -15.32
C GLN A 90 -3.19 11.59 -14.05
N TRP A 91 -2.99 10.38 -13.52
CA TRP A 91 -2.16 10.10 -12.34
C TRP A 91 -0.94 9.24 -12.68
N LEU A 92 -0.67 8.99 -13.97
CA LEU A 92 0.43 8.14 -14.41
C LEU A 92 1.78 8.67 -13.91
N GLU A 93 2.04 9.97 -14.04
CA GLU A 93 3.30 10.58 -13.56
C GLU A 93 3.46 10.44 -12.04
N LEU A 94 2.37 10.53 -11.28
CA LEU A 94 2.39 10.38 -9.82
C LEU A 94 2.67 8.93 -9.41
N PHE A 95 2.11 7.96 -10.14
CA PHE A 95 2.40 6.54 -9.97
C PHE A 95 3.83 6.21 -10.37
N GLU A 96 4.32 6.73 -11.50
CA GLU A 96 5.71 6.53 -11.94
C GLU A 96 6.70 7.12 -10.92
N GLU A 97 6.38 8.27 -10.31
CA GLU A 97 7.18 8.82 -9.21
C GLU A 97 7.23 7.88 -8.00
N TYR A 98 6.07 7.34 -7.59
CA TYR A 98 6.01 6.34 -6.52
C TYR A 98 6.85 5.12 -6.88
N GLU A 99 6.67 4.51 -8.04
CA GLU A 99 7.43 3.33 -8.46
C GLU A 99 8.94 3.57 -8.51
N ALA A 100 9.36 4.76 -8.94
CA ALA A 100 10.77 5.12 -9.03
C ALA A 100 11.43 5.32 -7.65
N GLN A 101 10.65 5.64 -6.60
CA GLN A 101 11.15 5.87 -5.23
C GLN A 101 12.31 6.88 -5.13
N THR A 102 12.33 7.88 -6.03
CA THR A 102 13.44 8.85 -6.09
C THR A 102 13.19 10.13 -5.28
N THR A 103 11.93 10.54 -5.13
CA THR A 103 11.52 11.72 -4.35
C THR A 103 11.34 11.39 -2.87
N ASP A 104 11.43 12.39 -2.01
CA ASP A 104 11.25 12.20 -0.57
C ASP A 104 9.77 11.92 -0.23
N GLU A 105 8.83 12.50 -0.97
CA GLU A 105 7.42 12.12 -0.91
C GLU A 105 7.19 10.64 -1.25
N ALA A 106 7.77 10.13 -2.35
CA ALA A 106 7.61 8.72 -2.75
C ALA A 106 8.17 7.75 -1.70
N LYS A 107 9.35 8.06 -1.16
CA LYS A 107 9.95 7.28 -0.07
C LYS A 107 9.11 7.33 1.20
N PHE A 108 8.55 8.49 1.52
CA PHE A 108 7.67 8.64 2.67
C PHE A 108 6.36 7.86 2.49
N VAL A 109 5.78 7.84 1.29
CA VAL A 109 4.59 7.03 1.00
C VAL A 109 4.91 5.54 1.10
N LYS A 110 6.09 5.09 0.66
CA LYS A 110 6.53 3.69 0.86
C LYS A 110 6.71 3.32 2.33
N TYR A 111 7.21 4.27 3.13
CA TYR A 111 7.25 4.13 4.57
C TYR A 111 5.84 3.97 5.16
N LEU A 112 4.87 4.77 4.71
CA LEU A 112 3.48 4.68 5.17
C LEU A 112 2.80 3.37 4.76
N ASP A 113 3.05 2.87 3.54
CA ASP A 113 2.57 1.56 3.05
C ASP A 113 2.98 0.44 4.03
N LYS A 114 4.27 0.39 4.36
CA LYS A 114 4.77 -0.60 5.32
C LYS A 114 4.28 -0.37 6.75
N LEU A 115 4.13 0.88 7.18
CA LEU A 115 3.68 1.20 8.53
C LEU A 115 2.23 0.80 8.74
N ASP A 116 1.36 1.11 7.79
CA ASP A 116 -0.04 0.70 7.80
C ASP A 116 -0.16 -0.83 7.87
N MET A 117 0.56 -1.55 7.00
CA MET A 117 0.61 -3.02 7.00
C MET A 117 1.07 -3.59 8.35
N ALA A 118 2.10 -3.02 8.97
CA ALA A 118 2.61 -3.49 10.27
C ALA A 118 1.63 -3.24 11.42
N LEU A 119 0.96 -2.09 11.42
CA LEU A 119 -0.06 -1.77 12.41
C LEU A 119 -1.27 -2.70 12.26
N MET A 120 -1.71 -2.96 11.02
CA MET A 120 -2.79 -3.90 10.74
C MET A 120 -2.43 -5.34 11.13
N ALA A 121 -1.20 -5.80 10.87
CA ALA A 121 -0.71 -7.08 11.38
C ALA A 121 -0.93 -7.16 12.90
N ARG A 122 -0.51 -6.13 13.65
CA ARG A 122 -0.64 -6.14 15.11
C ARG A 122 -2.10 -6.17 15.57
N ILE A 123 -2.97 -5.41 14.91
CA ILE A 123 -4.41 -5.41 15.19
C ILE A 123 -5.01 -6.79 14.95
N TYR A 124 -4.64 -7.48 13.87
CA TYR A 124 -5.11 -8.83 13.59
C TYR A 124 -4.54 -9.87 14.56
N GLU A 125 -3.25 -9.78 14.95
CA GLU A 125 -2.66 -10.64 15.98
C GLU A 125 -3.44 -10.53 17.30
N ASP A 126 -3.68 -9.29 17.76
CA ASP A 126 -4.36 -9.03 19.03
C ASP A 126 -5.83 -9.50 19.01
N ASN A 127 -6.51 -9.37 17.87
CA ASN A 127 -7.93 -9.70 17.75
C ASN A 127 -8.21 -11.16 17.40
N GLN A 128 -7.31 -11.80 16.64
CA GLN A 128 -7.56 -13.12 16.03
C GLN A 128 -6.57 -14.20 16.52
N GLY A 129 -5.53 -13.83 17.27
CA GLY A 129 -4.55 -14.78 17.80
C GLY A 129 -3.69 -15.46 16.73
N LEU A 130 -3.54 -14.81 15.57
CA LEU A 130 -2.66 -15.25 14.48
C LEU A 130 -1.20 -14.86 14.76
N ASP A 131 -0.26 -15.57 14.15
CA ASP A 131 1.14 -15.14 14.07
C ASP A 131 1.36 -14.44 12.73
N LEU A 132 1.50 -13.11 12.77
CA LEU A 132 1.73 -12.28 11.59
C LEU A 132 3.10 -11.60 11.66
N SER A 133 4.02 -12.20 12.42
CA SER A 133 5.36 -11.67 12.65
C SER A 133 6.17 -11.49 11.37
N GLU A 134 5.88 -12.25 10.31
CA GLU A 134 6.51 -12.08 8.99
C GLU A 134 6.23 -10.69 8.38
N PHE A 135 5.02 -10.16 8.55
CA PHE A 135 4.63 -8.84 8.03
C PHE A 135 5.35 -7.73 8.80
N ILE A 136 5.44 -7.89 10.12
CA ILE A 136 6.16 -6.96 11.00
C ILE A 136 7.66 -6.98 10.67
N ALA A 137 8.24 -8.17 10.43
CA ALA A 137 9.62 -8.32 10.03
C ALA A 137 9.89 -7.64 8.68
N SER A 138 9.05 -7.87 7.66
CA SER A 138 9.17 -7.20 6.35
C SER A 138 9.05 -5.68 6.48
N ALA A 139 8.15 -5.17 7.33
CA ALA A 139 8.00 -3.74 7.53
C ALA A 139 9.23 -3.10 8.19
N ARG A 140 9.90 -3.80 9.12
CA ARG A 140 11.12 -3.31 9.79
C ARG A 140 12.27 -3.05 8.83
N GLU A 141 12.37 -3.79 7.73
CA GLU A 141 13.41 -3.60 6.71
C GLU A 141 13.33 -2.21 6.05
N VAL A 142 12.12 -1.63 6.00
CA VAL A 142 11.86 -0.32 5.37
C VAL A 142 11.77 0.79 6.40
N ILE A 143 11.09 0.54 7.53
CA ILE A 143 10.74 1.55 8.54
C ILE A 143 11.89 1.78 9.54
N GLY A 144 12.75 0.78 9.74
CA GLY A 144 13.73 0.74 10.83
C GLY A 144 13.12 0.32 12.18
N GLU A 145 13.97 -0.07 13.14
CA GLU A 145 13.54 -0.65 14.43
C GLU A 145 12.81 0.31 15.38
N THR A 146 12.93 1.63 15.18
CA THR A 146 12.55 2.63 16.19
C THR A 146 11.07 2.99 16.19
N ASN A 147 10.35 2.76 15.09
CA ASN A 147 9.00 3.32 14.88
C ASN A 147 7.87 2.29 15.02
N LEU A 148 8.18 1.06 15.43
CA LEU A 148 7.22 -0.06 15.55
C LEU A 148 7.07 -0.58 17.00
N LYS A 149 7.31 0.29 17.99
CA LYS A 149 7.14 -0.02 19.42
C LYS A 149 5.81 0.45 19.96
#